data_AF-I9FV25-F1
#
_entry.id   AF-I9FV25-F1
#
_cell.length_a   1.000
_cell.length_b   1.000
_cell.length_c   1.000
_cell.angle_alpha   90.00
_cell.angle_beta   90.00
_cell.angle_gamma   90.00
#
_symmetry.space_group_name_H-M   'P 1'
#
loop_
_entity.id
_entity.type
_entity.pdbx_description
1 polymer ?
#
loop_
_entity_poly.entity_id
_entity_poly.type
_entity_poly.pdbx_seq_one_letter_code
_entity_poly.pdbx_strand_id
1 'polypeptide(L)'
;MASFRKEILGQIERIDVGRIFTFRDLSFDTEKTANVAVLLSEQSRKGVLVRIEKGAYYRPKKSVLGLGKLPVYQDEQFRYLTEKLDGYITGAYVYNKMGLTEQVATTITIATPYPVRRFRFKNLDVECVKAYYTNYSDESLIPYLRLLDAIKDMKRIPGTTGQDIYNRVKSQYFSGYSLPELEKIVSLAKSYPPRVRKTVADILGDIRQTVLQTEMAKTILPTTRFNLDYKTA
;
A
#
# COMPACT_ATOMS: atom_id res chain seq x y z
N MET A 1 24.82 32.76 17.11
CA MET A 1 24.28 31.38 17.02
C MET A 1 22.77 31.47 16.88
N ALA A 2 22.17 30.91 15.83
CA ALA A 2 20.71 30.84 15.76
C ALA A 2 20.22 29.99 16.93
N SER A 3 19.23 30.47 17.69
CA SER A 3 18.61 29.68 18.76
C SER A 3 18.16 28.34 18.18
N PHE A 4 18.48 27.23 18.84
CA PHE A 4 18.04 25.86 18.47
C PHE A 4 16.56 25.81 18.06
N ARG A 5 15.72 26.59 18.74
CA ARG A 5 14.30 26.75 18.42
C ARG A 5 14.05 27.30 17.00
N LYS A 6 14.80 28.32 16.60
CA LYS A 6 14.69 28.96 15.28
C LYS A 6 15.11 28.01 14.16
N GLU A 7 16.10 27.16 14.43
CA GLU A 7 16.55 26.14 13.48
C GLU A 7 15.45 25.09 13.22
N ILE A 8 14.89 24.51 14.27
CA ILE A 8 13.80 23.53 14.13
C ILE A 8 12.57 24.14 13.46
N LEU A 9 12.20 25.37 13.81
CA LEU A 9 11.08 26.07 13.16
C LEU A 9 11.36 26.31 11.67
N GLY A 10 12.59 26.69 11.30
CA GLY A 10 13.00 26.86 9.91
C GLY A 10 12.98 25.55 9.12
N GLN A 11 13.36 24.42 9.74
CA GLN A 11 13.21 23.10 9.12
C GLN A 11 11.74 22.76 8.90
N ILE A 12 10.90 22.97 9.92
CA ILE A 12 9.46 22.75 9.80
C ILE A 12 8.93 23.59 8.64
N GLU A 13 9.22 24.90 8.56
CA GLU A 13 8.75 25.82 7.51
C GLU A 13 9.02 25.32 6.08
N ARG A 14 10.13 24.61 5.86
CA ARG A 14 10.47 24.01 4.56
C ARG A 14 9.64 22.77 4.21
N ILE A 15 9.00 22.12 5.18
CA ILE A 15 8.10 20.99 4.94
C ILE A 15 6.81 21.51 4.30
N ASP A 16 6.40 20.83 3.23
CA ASP A 16 5.20 21.16 2.47
C ASP A 16 3.95 21.20 3.33
N VAL A 17 3.07 22.14 3.01
CA VAL A 17 1.80 22.28 3.71
C VAL A 17 0.92 21.07 3.41
N GLY A 18 0.37 20.46 4.47
CA GLY A 18 -0.42 19.24 4.40
C GLY A 18 0.38 17.97 4.66
N ARG A 19 1.71 17.99 4.53
CA ARG A 19 2.57 16.82 4.74
C ARG A 19 2.69 16.48 6.23
N ILE A 20 2.45 15.22 6.56
CA ILE A 20 2.70 14.64 7.88
C ILE A 20 4.20 14.41 8.03
N PHE A 21 4.74 14.90 9.13
CA PHE A 21 6.12 14.69 9.52
C PHE A 21 6.21 14.24 10.97
N THR A 22 7.33 13.61 11.29
CA THR A 22 7.68 13.07 12.59
C THR A 22 9.03 13.63 13.03
N PHE A 23 9.52 13.16 14.18
CA PHE A 23 10.87 13.47 14.61
C PHE A 23 11.96 12.98 13.63
N ARG A 24 11.68 11.95 12.82
CA ARG A 24 12.65 11.41 11.85
C ARG A 24 12.91 12.34 10.67
N ASP A 25 11.96 13.24 10.39
CA ASP A 25 12.03 14.19 9.28
C ASP A 25 12.75 15.49 9.68
N LEU A 26 13.14 15.62 10.95
CA LEU A 26 13.82 16.79 11.50
C LEU A 26 15.25 16.39 11.85
N SER A 27 16.22 17.22 11.45
CA SER A 27 17.64 17.04 11.79
C SER A 27 17.94 17.71 13.12
N PHE A 28 18.15 16.91 14.16
CA PHE A 28 18.54 17.38 15.49
C PHE A 28 19.20 16.26 16.30
N ASP A 29 19.93 16.64 17.36
CA ASP A 29 20.56 15.71 18.30
C ASP A 29 19.53 14.94 19.13
N THR A 30 19.64 13.62 19.21
CA THR A 30 18.68 12.74 19.89
C THR A 30 18.50 13.09 21.37
N GLU A 31 19.54 13.64 22.03
CA GLU A 31 19.46 14.15 23.40
C GLU A 31 18.43 15.29 23.55
N LYS A 32 18.17 16.04 22.47
CA LYS A 32 17.25 17.18 22.46
C LYS A 32 15.82 16.81 22.08
N THR A 33 15.48 15.51 21.98
CA THR A 33 14.14 15.04 21.62
C THR A 33 13.05 15.63 22.51
N ALA A 34 13.29 15.73 23.83
CA ALA A 34 12.32 16.32 24.76
C ALA A 34 12.05 17.80 24.43
N ASN A 35 13.09 18.57 24.13
CA ASN A 35 12.98 19.99 23.77
C ASN A 35 12.20 20.17 22.46
N VAL A 36 12.44 19.32 21.46
CA VAL A 36 11.69 19.34 20.19
C VAL A 36 10.23 18.94 20.42
N ALA A 37 9.95 17.94 21.25
CA ALA A 37 8.59 17.53 21.57
C ALA A 37 7.78 18.65 22.26
N VAL A 38 8.41 19.38 23.19
CA VAL A 38 7.82 20.57 23.83
C VAL A 38 7.55 21.65 22.79
N LEU A 39 8.53 21.95 21.93
CA LEU A 39 8.40 22.95 20.87
C LEU A 39 7.23 22.64 19.93
N LEU A 40 7.14 21.40 19.43
CA LEU A 40 6.04 20.98 18.55
C LEU A 40 4.68 21.07 19.25
N SER A 41 4.64 20.72 20.54
CA SER A 41 3.42 20.82 21.36
C SER A 41 2.98 22.28 21.55
N GLU A 42 3.92 23.21 21.76
CA GLU A 42 3.64 24.65 21.81
C GLU A 42 3.11 25.16 20.47
N GLN A 43 3.73 24.79 19.35
CA GLN A 43 3.28 25.19 18.01
C GLN A 43 1.91 24.61 17.67
N SER A 44 1.62 23.40 18.16
CA SER A 44 0.28 22.81 18.05
C SER A 44 -0.75 23.58 18.87
N ARG A 45 -0.42 24.02 20.10
CA ARG A 45 -1.30 24.87 20.94
C ARG A 45 -1.57 26.24 20.31
N LYS A 46 -0.56 26.84 19.67
CA LYS A 46 -0.71 28.08 18.88
C LYS A 46 -1.51 27.88 17.59
N GLY A 47 -1.81 26.63 17.23
CA GLY A 47 -2.56 26.30 16.02
C GLY A 47 -1.74 26.41 14.73
N VAL A 48 -0.42 26.60 14.80
CA VAL A 48 0.47 26.59 13.64
C VAL A 48 0.60 25.18 13.07
N LEU A 49 0.65 24.19 13.96
CA LEU A 49 0.66 22.77 13.62
C LEU A 49 -0.61 22.10 14.11
N VAL A 50 -0.94 20.96 13.51
CA VAL A 50 -2.00 20.07 14.01
C VAL A 50 -1.39 18.70 14.27
N ARG A 51 -1.58 18.21 15.49
CA ARG A 51 -1.13 16.88 15.90
C ARG A 51 -2.06 15.80 15.33
N ILE A 52 -1.49 14.84 14.62
CA ILE A 52 -2.23 13.70 14.06
C ILE A 52 -2.26 12.56 15.07
N GLU A 53 -1.11 12.20 15.63
CA GLU A 53 -0.98 11.22 16.69
C GLU A 53 0.26 11.52 17.56
N LYS A 54 0.65 10.58 18.42
CA LYS A 54 1.85 10.76 19.24
C LYS A 54 3.09 10.80 18.35
N GLY A 55 3.73 11.97 18.27
CA GLY A 55 4.98 12.15 17.51
C GLY A 55 4.80 12.49 16.03
N ALA A 56 3.57 12.65 15.54
CA ALA A 56 3.28 13.02 14.16
C ALA A 56 2.43 14.29 14.07
N TYR A 57 2.85 15.22 13.22
CA TYR A 57 2.28 16.55 13.05
C TYR A 57 2.20 16.90 11.56
N TYR A 58 1.33 17.84 11.20
CA TYR A 58 1.36 18.46 9.88
C TYR A 58 1.10 19.96 9.99
N ARG A 59 1.52 20.71 8.97
CA ARG A 59 1.08 22.09 8.79
C ARG A 59 -0.24 22.10 8.01
N PRO A 60 -1.35 22.60 8.58
CA PRO A 60 -2.62 22.65 7.86
C PRO A 60 -2.58 23.67 6.73
N LYS A 61 -3.20 23.32 5.59
CA LYS A 61 -3.52 24.31 4.56
C LYS A 61 -4.64 25.22 5.09
N LYS A 62 -4.51 26.53 4.91
CA LYS A 62 -5.61 27.45 5.18
C LYS A 62 -6.61 27.34 4.03
N SER A 63 -7.89 27.22 4.36
CA SER A 63 -8.95 27.26 3.34
C SER A 63 -8.92 28.60 2.61
N VAL A 64 -8.96 28.55 1.27
CA VAL A 64 -9.04 29.75 0.42
C VAL A 64 -10.31 30.56 0.70
N LEU A 65 -11.35 29.87 1.19
CA LEU A 65 -12.66 30.43 1.56
C LEU A 65 -12.72 30.92 3.02
N GLY A 66 -11.61 30.93 3.75
CA GLY A 66 -11.58 31.37 5.15
C GLY A 66 -12.27 30.43 6.14
N LEU A 67 -12.76 29.27 5.70
CA LEU A 67 -13.49 28.26 6.51
C LEU A 67 -12.60 27.47 7.49
N GLY A 68 -11.41 27.97 7.81
CA GLY A 68 -10.48 27.36 8.76
C GLY A 68 -9.41 26.46 8.12
N LYS A 69 -8.96 25.47 8.89
CA LYS A 69 -7.85 24.57 8.56
C LYS A 69 -8.35 23.36 7.79
N LEU A 70 -7.74 23.07 6.65
CA LEU A 70 -8.06 21.87 5.87
C LEU A 70 -7.49 20.61 6.56
N PRO A 71 -8.24 19.49 6.54
CA PRO A 71 -7.75 18.21 7.04
C PRO A 71 -6.62 17.67 6.15
N VAL A 72 -5.91 16.66 6.64
CA VAL A 72 -4.93 15.93 5.84
C VAL A 72 -5.65 15.12 4.77
N TYR A 73 -5.23 15.30 3.52
CA TYR A 73 -5.74 14.54 2.38
C TYR A 73 -5.47 13.04 2.54
N GLN A 74 -6.36 12.24 1.96
CA GLN A 74 -6.29 10.78 2.08
C GLN A 74 -4.95 10.22 1.57
N ASP A 75 -4.43 10.72 0.45
CA ASP A 75 -3.15 10.26 -0.12
C ASP A 75 -1.97 10.48 0.82
N GLU A 76 -2.00 11.54 1.61
CA GLU A 76 -0.96 11.83 2.58
C GLU A 76 -1.10 10.95 3.83
N GLN A 77 -2.34 10.64 4.24
CA GLN A 77 -2.57 9.63 5.28
C GLN A 77 -2.08 8.24 4.82
N PHE A 78 -2.28 7.92 3.54
CA PHE A 78 -1.79 6.70 2.91
C PHE A 78 -0.28 6.61 2.94
N ARG A 79 0.42 7.64 2.42
CA ARG A 79 1.89 7.74 2.47
C ARG A 79 2.43 7.55 3.90
N TYR A 80 1.84 8.27 4.85
CA TYR A 80 2.25 8.19 6.25
C TYR A 80 2.08 6.77 6.83
N LEU A 81 0.95 6.12 6.55
CA LEU A 81 0.68 4.77 7.05
C LEU A 81 1.57 3.72 6.39
N THR A 82 1.85 3.83 5.09
CA THR A 82 2.75 2.92 4.38
C THR A 82 4.19 3.03 4.87
N GLU A 83 4.68 4.24 5.13
CA GLU A 83 6.01 4.45 5.72
C GLU A 83 6.08 3.96 7.18
N LYS A 84 5.03 4.23 7.96
CA LYS A 84 4.98 3.84 9.38
C LYS A 84 4.93 2.33 9.56
N LEU A 85 4.17 1.62 8.73
CA LEU A 85 3.97 0.18 8.83
C LEU A 85 4.99 -0.61 8.00
N ASP A 86 5.83 0.08 7.23
CA ASP A 86 6.69 -0.52 6.23
C ASP A 86 5.86 -1.45 5.34
N GLY A 87 5.09 -0.88 4.42
CA GLY A 87 4.14 -1.67 3.64
C GLY A 87 3.49 -0.89 2.51
N TYR A 88 2.61 -1.55 1.78
CA TYR A 88 1.89 -0.96 0.64
C TYR A 88 0.39 -1.20 0.74
N ILE A 89 -0.39 -0.26 0.19
CA ILE A 89 -1.86 -0.38 0.17
C ILE A 89 -2.27 -1.43 -0.86
N THR A 90 -3.20 -2.31 -0.47
CA THR A 90 -3.77 -3.40 -1.27
C THR A 90 -5.26 -3.60 -0.90
N GLY A 91 -5.83 -4.75 -1.23
CA GLY A 91 -7.19 -5.14 -0.85
C GLY A 91 -8.28 -4.45 -1.66
N ALA A 92 -9.51 -4.48 -1.13
CA ALA A 92 -10.71 -4.06 -1.86
C ALA A 92 -10.63 -2.64 -2.43
N TYR A 93 -10.01 -1.69 -1.71
CA TYR A 93 -9.80 -0.32 -2.21
C TYR A 93 -9.00 -0.32 -3.52
N VAL A 94 -7.90 -1.08 -3.55
CA VAL A 94 -7.05 -1.20 -4.74
C VAL A 94 -7.74 -2.01 -5.83
N TYR A 95 -8.43 -3.08 -5.48
CA TYR A 95 -9.14 -3.92 -6.46
C TYR A 95 -10.24 -3.13 -7.18
N ASN A 96 -10.92 -2.22 -6.48
CA ASN A 96 -11.85 -1.28 -7.10
C ASN A 96 -11.15 -0.32 -8.07
N LYS A 97 -10.02 0.28 -7.66
CA LYS A 97 -9.21 1.12 -8.55
C LYS A 97 -8.65 0.38 -9.76
N MET A 98 -8.44 -0.92 -9.64
CA MET A 98 -8.03 -1.84 -10.70
C MET A 98 -9.20 -2.32 -11.58
N GLY A 99 -10.44 -1.90 -11.32
CA GLY A 99 -11.60 -2.34 -12.10
C GLY A 99 -11.99 -3.81 -11.87
N LEU A 100 -11.52 -4.45 -10.81
CA LEU A 100 -11.86 -5.85 -10.47
C LEU A 100 -13.16 -5.96 -9.67
N THR A 101 -13.64 -4.85 -9.09
CA THR A 101 -14.94 -4.76 -8.41
C THR A 101 -15.46 -3.33 -8.50
N GLU A 102 -16.79 -3.18 -8.50
CA GLU A 102 -17.45 -1.87 -8.43
C GLU A 102 -17.71 -1.43 -6.98
N GLN A 103 -17.54 -2.34 -6.02
CA GLN A 103 -17.81 -2.02 -4.63
C GLN A 103 -16.75 -1.10 -4.05
N VAL A 104 -17.21 0.01 -3.46
CA VAL A 104 -16.35 0.98 -2.78
C VAL A 104 -15.96 0.42 -1.40
N ALA A 105 -14.66 0.27 -1.18
CA ALA A 105 -14.15 -0.24 0.09
C ALA A 105 -14.30 0.79 1.22
N THR A 106 -14.83 0.34 2.36
CA THR A 106 -14.89 1.12 3.61
C THR A 106 -13.61 1.01 4.43
N THR A 107 -12.83 -0.05 4.21
CA THR A 107 -11.62 -0.38 4.96
C THR A 107 -10.42 -0.36 4.03
N ILE A 108 -9.33 0.24 4.49
CA ILE A 108 -8.06 0.32 3.78
C ILE A 108 -7.17 -0.83 4.24
N THR A 109 -6.75 -1.67 3.31
CA THR A 109 -5.88 -2.80 3.61
C THR A 109 -4.43 -2.45 3.31
N ILE A 110 -3.53 -2.72 4.25
CA ILE A 110 -2.08 -2.52 4.09
C ILE A 110 -1.37 -3.86 4.22
N ALA A 111 -0.64 -4.26 3.19
CA ALA A 111 0.25 -5.40 3.23
C ALA A 111 1.59 -4.98 3.86
N THR A 112 1.98 -5.65 4.94
CA THR A 112 3.20 -5.40 5.70
C THR A 112 3.84 -6.73 6.12
N PRO A 113 5.18 -6.82 6.28
CA PRO A 113 5.84 -8.01 6.83
C PRO A 113 5.34 -8.35 8.23
N TYR A 114 4.96 -7.35 9.04
CA TYR A 114 4.56 -7.51 10.44
C TYR A 114 3.15 -6.94 10.66
N PRO A 115 2.09 -7.68 10.28
CA PRO A 115 0.72 -7.19 10.37
C PRO A 115 0.29 -6.96 11.82
N VAL A 116 -0.25 -5.76 12.06
CA VAL A 116 -0.84 -5.38 13.35
C VAL A 116 -2.35 -5.60 13.35
N ARG A 117 -2.98 -5.57 14.54
CA ARG A 117 -4.44 -5.66 14.66
C ARG A 117 -5.11 -4.48 13.96
N ARG A 118 -6.27 -4.72 13.35
CA ARG A 118 -7.11 -3.68 12.73
C ARG A 118 -7.29 -2.49 13.68
N PHE A 119 -7.11 -1.29 13.16
CA PHE A 119 -7.17 -0.06 13.95
C PHE A 119 -7.79 1.08 13.14
N ARG A 120 -8.29 2.09 13.85
CA ARG A 120 -8.82 3.31 13.24
C ARG A 120 -7.76 4.40 13.26
N PHE A 121 -7.49 5.00 12.11
CA PHE A 121 -6.62 6.15 11.96
C PHE A 121 -7.43 7.32 11.40
N LYS A 122 -7.75 8.29 12.27
CA LYS A 122 -8.67 9.40 11.95
C LYS A 122 -10.00 8.86 11.40
N ASN A 123 -10.33 9.17 10.15
CA ASN A 123 -11.52 8.73 9.45
C ASN A 123 -11.30 7.42 8.65
N LEU A 124 -10.09 6.86 8.67
CA LEU A 124 -9.76 5.61 7.98
C LEU A 124 -9.85 4.43 8.95
N ASP A 125 -10.46 3.35 8.48
CA ASP A 125 -10.41 2.05 9.12
C ASP A 125 -9.37 1.20 8.40
N VAL A 126 -8.36 0.74 9.13
CA VAL A 126 -7.14 0.14 8.56
C VAL A 126 -7.01 -1.31 9.00
N GLU A 127 -6.92 -2.21 8.04
CA GLU A 127 -6.63 -3.62 8.23
C GLU A 127 -5.22 -3.94 7.73
N CYS A 128 -4.43 -4.70 8.50
CA CYS A 128 -3.11 -5.14 8.08
C CYS A 128 -3.11 -6.61 7.70
N VAL A 129 -2.54 -6.92 6.55
CA VAL A 129 -2.37 -8.29 6.04
C VAL A 129 -0.90 -8.58 5.84
N LYS A 130 -0.54 -9.87 5.88
CA LYS A 130 0.83 -10.30 5.64
C LYS A 130 1.25 -10.02 4.20
N ALA A 131 2.33 -9.28 4.01
CA ALA A 131 3.03 -9.19 2.73
C ALA A 131 3.78 -10.50 2.44
N TYR A 132 3.61 -11.05 1.24
CA TYR A 132 4.34 -12.26 0.81
C TYR A 132 5.73 -11.95 0.27
N TYR A 133 5.93 -10.72 -0.20
CA TYR A 133 7.22 -10.21 -0.66
C TYR A 133 7.61 -9.03 0.22
N THR A 134 8.81 -9.09 0.82
CA THR A 134 9.25 -8.16 1.87
C THR A 134 10.23 -7.10 1.41
N ASN A 135 10.71 -7.15 0.15
CA ASN A 135 11.65 -6.17 -0.39
C ASN A 135 11.00 -5.25 -1.43
N TYR A 136 10.01 -4.47 -1.03
CA TYR A 136 9.34 -3.48 -1.90
C TYR A 136 10.01 -2.10 -1.85
N SER A 137 11.32 -2.04 -1.58
CA SER A 137 12.13 -0.81 -1.68
C SER A 137 12.00 -0.16 -3.06
N ASP A 138 11.73 -0.98 -4.07
CA ASP A 138 11.38 -0.54 -5.42
C ASP A 138 9.85 -0.42 -5.56
N GLU A 139 9.35 0.81 -5.55
CA GLU A 139 7.93 1.12 -5.74
C GLU A 139 7.38 0.63 -7.09
N SER A 140 8.24 0.40 -8.09
CA SER A 140 7.84 -0.12 -9.40
C SER A 140 7.31 -1.55 -9.34
N LEU A 141 7.58 -2.29 -8.24
CA LEU A 141 7.09 -3.65 -8.02
C LEU A 141 5.67 -3.68 -7.45
N ILE A 142 5.22 -2.59 -6.81
CA ILE A 142 3.93 -2.52 -6.10
C ILE A 142 2.73 -2.88 -7.00
N PRO A 143 2.64 -2.43 -8.27
CA PRO A 143 1.55 -2.83 -9.16
C PRO A 143 1.43 -4.35 -9.36
N TYR A 144 2.57 -5.05 -9.51
CA TYR A 144 2.58 -6.51 -9.69
C TYR A 144 2.22 -7.24 -8.39
N LEU A 145 2.67 -6.74 -7.24
CA LEU A 145 2.28 -7.27 -5.94
C LEU A 145 0.78 -7.15 -5.70
N ARG A 146 0.19 -5.99 -6.03
CA ARG A 146 -1.26 -5.76 -5.95
C ARG A 146 -2.05 -6.71 -6.85
N LEU A 147 -1.53 -7.01 -8.05
CA LEU A 147 -2.12 -7.98 -8.96
C LEU A 147 -2.09 -9.40 -8.38
N LEU A 148 -0.97 -9.82 -7.81
CA LEU A 148 -0.84 -11.12 -7.15
C LEU A 148 -1.72 -11.23 -5.89
N ASP A 149 -1.86 -10.13 -5.14
CA ASP A 149 -2.80 -10.05 -4.02
C ASP A 149 -4.25 -10.19 -4.50
N ALA A 150 -4.63 -9.55 -5.61
CA ALA A 150 -5.97 -9.68 -6.17
C ALA A 150 -6.27 -11.13 -6.59
N ILE A 151 -5.29 -11.81 -7.21
CA ILE A 151 -5.40 -13.24 -7.53
C ILE A 151 -5.56 -14.08 -6.24
N LYS A 152 -4.76 -13.78 -5.21
CA LYS A 152 -4.85 -14.47 -3.91
C LYS A 152 -6.22 -14.33 -3.26
N ASP A 153 -6.82 -13.15 -3.37
CA ASP A 153 -8.07 -12.79 -2.73
C ASP A 153 -9.28 -12.93 -3.65
N MET A 154 -9.14 -13.57 -4.82
CA MET A 154 -10.19 -13.63 -5.83
C MET A 154 -11.55 -14.12 -5.29
N LYS A 155 -11.56 -15.09 -4.36
CA LYS A 155 -12.81 -15.60 -3.74
C LYS A 155 -13.44 -14.64 -2.74
N ARG A 156 -12.72 -13.60 -2.33
CA ARG A 156 -13.11 -12.62 -1.30
C ARG A 156 -13.40 -11.24 -1.88
N ILE A 157 -13.12 -11.01 -3.16
CA ILE A 157 -13.46 -9.74 -3.81
C ILE A 157 -14.98 -9.70 -3.96
N PRO A 158 -15.66 -8.72 -3.36
CA PRO A 158 -17.11 -8.73 -3.31
C PRO A 158 -17.71 -8.21 -4.62
N GLY A 159 -18.93 -8.65 -4.94
CA GLY A 159 -19.66 -8.22 -6.14
C GLY A 159 -19.13 -8.76 -7.46
N THR A 160 -18.33 -9.83 -7.43
CA THR A 160 -17.74 -10.47 -8.62
C THR A 160 -17.57 -11.97 -8.40
N THR A 161 -17.45 -12.75 -9.48
CA THR A 161 -17.12 -14.18 -9.38
C THR A 161 -15.63 -14.43 -9.60
N GLY A 162 -15.16 -15.61 -9.20
CA GLY A 162 -13.78 -16.04 -9.47
C GLY A 162 -13.45 -16.07 -10.96
N GLN A 163 -14.41 -16.48 -11.81
CA GLN A 163 -14.27 -16.47 -13.26
C GLN A 163 -14.12 -15.05 -13.82
N ASP A 164 -14.92 -14.10 -13.35
CA ASP A 164 -14.87 -12.71 -13.82
C ASP A 164 -13.53 -12.07 -13.48
N ILE A 165 -13.02 -12.28 -12.26
CA ILE A 165 -11.72 -11.78 -11.83
C ILE A 165 -10.62 -12.41 -12.69
N TYR A 166 -10.66 -13.73 -12.88
CA TYR A 166 -9.70 -14.45 -13.73
C TYR A 166 -9.65 -13.84 -15.13
N ASN A 167 -10.81 -13.64 -15.75
CA ASN A 167 -10.93 -13.06 -17.09
C ASN A 167 -10.41 -11.61 -17.13
N ARG A 168 -10.79 -10.76 -16.16
CA ARG A 168 -10.33 -9.36 -16.08
C ARG A 168 -8.82 -9.27 -15.88
N VAL A 169 -8.27 -10.04 -14.94
CA VAL A 169 -6.82 -10.11 -14.69
C VAL A 169 -6.08 -10.55 -15.97
N LYS A 170 -6.59 -11.57 -16.66
CA LYS A 170 -6.02 -12.04 -17.93
C LYS A 170 -6.06 -10.95 -19.01
N SER A 171 -7.23 -10.38 -19.29
CA SER A 171 -7.42 -9.50 -20.44
C SER A 171 -6.88 -8.09 -20.22
N GLN A 172 -7.02 -7.53 -19.02
CA GLN A 172 -6.66 -6.13 -18.72
C GLN A 172 -5.19 -5.97 -18.32
N TYR A 173 -4.57 -7.02 -17.78
CA TYR A 173 -3.21 -6.95 -17.26
C TYR A 173 -2.27 -7.89 -18.01
N PHE A 174 -2.43 -9.20 -17.86
CA PHE A 174 -1.48 -10.18 -18.40
C PHE A 174 -1.34 -10.11 -19.92
N SER A 175 -2.44 -9.87 -20.65
CA SER A 175 -2.42 -9.78 -22.12
C SER A 175 -1.75 -8.50 -22.63
N GLY A 176 -1.64 -7.45 -21.79
CA GLY A 176 -1.00 -6.19 -22.14
C GLY A 176 0.47 -6.09 -21.70
N TYR A 177 0.94 -7.03 -20.88
CA TYR A 177 2.30 -7.00 -20.36
C TYR A 177 3.32 -7.53 -21.37
N SER A 178 4.46 -6.85 -21.42
CA SER A 178 5.65 -7.30 -22.12
C SER A 178 6.28 -8.51 -21.42
N LEU A 179 7.12 -9.25 -22.16
CA LEU A 179 7.80 -10.43 -21.61
C LEU A 179 8.58 -10.14 -20.31
N PRO A 180 9.38 -9.05 -20.21
CA PRO A 180 10.07 -8.71 -18.95
C PRO A 180 9.14 -8.43 -17.77
N GLU A 181 7.95 -7.89 -18.02
CA GLU A 181 6.96 -7.64 -16.95
C GLU A 181 6.34 -8.96 -16.48
N LEU A 182 6.04 -9.87 -17.41
CA LEU A 182 5.57 -11.21 -17.07
C LEU A 182 6.62 -12.01 -16.29
N GLU A 183 7.91 -11.91 -16.66
CA GLU A 183 9.03 -12.49 -15.92
C GLU A 183 9.11 -11.94 -14.48
N LYS A 184 8.92 -10.63 -14.29
CA LYS A 184 8.82 -10.02 -12.95
C LYS A 184 7.67 -10.62 -12.14
N ILE A 185 6.48 -10.73 -12.74
CA ILE A 185 5.30 -11.34 -12.07
C ILE A 185 5.60 -12.79 -11.67
N VAL A 186 6.21 -13.57 -12.58
CA VAL A 186 6.60 -14.95 -12.32
C VAL A 186 7.59 -15.05 -11.17
N SER A 187 8.59 -14.17 -11.14
CA SER A 187 9.57 -14.12 -10.05
C SER A 187 8.90 -13.82 -8.70
N LEU A 188 8.04 -12.80 -8.65
CA LEU A 188 7.33 -12.39 -7.43
C LEU A 188 6.33 -13.45 -6.95
N ALA A 189 5.63 -14.11 -7.88
CA ALA A 189 4.62 -15.13 -7.57
C ALA A 189 5.20 -16.35 -6.85
N LYS A 190 6.51 -16.62 -6.95
CA LYS A 190 7.18 -17.72 -6.22
C LYS A 190 7.02 -17.60 -4.70
N SER A 191 6.94 -16.38 -4.17
CA SER A 191 6.71 -16.11 -2.74
C SER A 191 5.25 -16.27 -2.31
N TYR A 192 4.32 -16.42 -3.25
CA TYR A 192 2.89 -16.52 -2.98
C TYR A 192 2.43 -17.98 -2.77
N PRO A 193 1.25 -18.19 -2.13
CA PRO A 193 0.72 -19.54 -1.89
C PRO A 193 0.52 -20.34 -3.19
N PRO A 194 0.60 -21.69 -3.15
CA PRO A 194 0.47 -22.55 -4.34
C PRO A 194 -0.75 -22.26 -5.23
N ARG A 195 -1.89 -21.86 -4.64
CA ARG A 195 -3.11 -21.49 -5.38
C ARG A 195 -2.91 -20.31 -6.33
N VAL A 196 -2.10 -19.33 -5.93
CA VAL A 196 -1.80 -18.12 -6.72
C VAL A 196 -0.89 -18.52 -7.87
N ARG A 197 0.14 -19.31 -7.56
CA ARG A 197 1.08 -19.84 -8.56
C ARG A 197 0.37 -20.67 -9.62
N LYS A 198 -0.60 -21.51 -9.23
CA LYS A 198 -1.45 -22.25 -10.19
C LYS A 198 -2.23 -21.30 -11.09
N THR A 199 -2.86 -20.29 -10.51
CA THR A 199 -3.65 -19.31 -11.27
C THR A 199 -2.80 -18.50 -12.24
N VAL A 200 -1.61 -18.08 -11.82
CA VAL A 200 -0.64 -17.40 -12.70
C VAL A 200 -0.20 -18.34 -13.83
N ALA A 201 0.12 -19.60 -13.55
CA ALA A 201 0.47 -20.58 -14.57
C ALA A 201 -0.65 -20.78 -15.60
N ASP A 202 -1.90 -20.85 -15.13
CA ASP A 202 -3.06 -21.03 -15.99
C ASP A 202 -3.28 -19.83 -16.91
N ILE A 203 -3.19 -18.60 -16.37
CA ILE A 203 -3.30 -17.38 -17.18
C ILE A 203 -2.18 -17.31 -18.23
N LEU A 204 -0.93 -17.64 -17.84
CA LEU A 204 0.21 -17.69 -18.77
C LEU A 204 -0.01 -18.70 -19.90
N GLY A 205 -0.63 -19.85 -19.59
CA GLY A 205 -1.03 -20.84 -20.58
C GLY A 205 -2.07 -20.30 -21.57
N ASP A 206 -3.13 -19.66 -21.06
CA ASP A 206 -4.19 -19.05 -21.87
C ASP A 206 -3.64 -17.97 -22.84
N ILE A 207 -2.62 -17.20 -22.43
CA ILE A 207 -1.96 -16.20 -23.28
C ILE A 207 -0.77 -16.77 -24.09
N ARG A 208 -0.63 -18.10 -24.14
CA ARG A 208 0.39 -18.85 -24.90
C ARG A 208 1.85 -18.59 -24.48
N GLN A 209 2.08 -18.16 -23.25
CA GLN A 209 3.41 -17.99 -22.67
C GLN A 209 3.91 -19.28 -22.03
N THR A 210 4.13 -20.30 -22.88
CA THR A 210 4.39 -21.70 -22.47
C THR A 210 5.66 -21.88 -21.64
N VAL A 211 6.71 -21.09 -21.92
CA VAL A 211 7.98 -21.13 -21.17
C VAL A 211 7.75 -20.70 -19.72
N LEU A 212 7.13 -19.54 -19.52
CA LEU A 212 6.82 -18.98 -18.20
C LEU A 212 5.77 -19.82 -17.45
N GLN A 213 4.77 -20.36 -18.17
CA GLN A 213 3.81 -21.31 -17.61
C GLN A 213 4.53 -22.53 -17.01
N THR A 214 5.46 -23.11 -17.77
CA THR A 214 6.22 -24.30 -17.34
C THR A 214 7.08 -23.98 -16.12
N GLU A 215 7.73 -22.82 -16.11
CA GLU A 215 8.49 -22.35 -14.94
C GLU A 215 7.60 -22.24 -13.69
N MET A 216 6.43 -21.63 -13.82
CA MET A 216 5.50 -21.48 -12.70
C MET A 216 4.96 -22.83 -12.21
N ALA A 217 4.60 -23.72 -13.15
CA ALA A 217 4.06 -25.05 -12.84
C ALA A 217 5.07 -25.92 -12.06
N LYS A 218 6.37 -25.82 -12.36
CA LYS A 218 7.44 -26.54 -11.62
C LYS A 218 7.50 -26.19 -10.14
N THR A 219 7.01 -25.02 -9.74
CA THR A 219 7.00 -24.60 -8.34
C THR A 219 5.92 -25.31 -7.51
N ILE A 220 4.95 -25.96 -8.17
CA ILE A 220 3.79 -26.59 -7.55
C ILE A 220 4.04 -28.10 -7.42
N LEU A 221 3.73 -28.66 -6.26
CA LEU A 221 3.82 -30.11 -6.05
C LEU A 221 2.77 -30.84 -6.91
N PRO A 222 3.13 -31.88 -7.67
CA PRO A 222 2.21 -32.60 -8.58
C PRO A 222 0.98 -33.21 -7.89
N THR A 223 1.10 -33.54 -6.60
CA THR A 223 0.03 -34.12 -5.79
C THR A 223 -0.97 -33.09 -5.27
N THR A 224 -0.68 -31.79 -5.41
CA THR A 224 -1.57 -30.72 -4.93
C THR A 224 -2.86 -30.70 -5.73
N ARG A 225 -3.99 -30.82 -5.05
CA ARG A 225 -5.32 -30.62 -5.64
C ARG A 225 -5.80 -29.21 -5.32
N PHE A 226 -6.31 -28.51 -6.32
CA PHE A 226 -6.84 -27.16 -6.18
C PHE A 226 -8.34 -27.17 -6.42
N ASN A 227 -9.09 -26.50 -5.54
CA ASN A 227 -10.50 -26.18 -5.76
C ASN A 227 -10.59 -24.71 -6.24
N LEU A 228 -10.54 -24.53 -7.55
CA LEU A 228 -10.53 -23.23 -8.23
C LEU A 228 -11.91 -22.97 -8.84
N ASP A 229 -12.44 -21.77 -8.63
CA ASP A 229 -13.80 -21.42 -9.04
C ASP A 229 -13.83 -20.72 -10.42
N TYR A 230 -12.88 -21.10 -11.28
CA TYR A 230 -12.76 -20.61 -12.65
C TYR A 230 -12.33 -21.75 -13.59
N LYS A 231 -12.58 -21.56 -14.89
CA LYS A 231 -12.21 -22.42 -15.99
C LYS A 231 -11.18 -21.69 -16.87
N THR A 232 -10.20 -22.45 -17.37
CA THR A 232 -9.25 -22.01 -18.39
C THR A 232 -9.88 -22.11 -19.78
N ALA A 233 -9.32 -21.39 -20.75
CA ALA A 233 -9.80 -21.38 -22.13
C ALA A 233 -9.38 -22.63 -22.91
#